data_AF-A0A922Y8X5-F1
#
_entry.id   AF-A0A922Y8X5-F1
#
_cell.length_a   1.000
_cell.length_b   1.000
_cell.length_c   1.000
_cell.angle_alpha   90.00
_cell.angle_beta   90.00
_cell.angle_gamma   90.00
#
_symmetry.space_group_name_H-M   'P 1'
#
loop_
_entity.id
_entity.type
_entity.pdbx_description
1 polymer ?
#
loop_
_entity_poly.entity_id
_entity_poly.type
_entity_poly.pdbx_seq_one_letter_code
_entity_poly.pdbx_strand_id
1 'polypeptide(L)'
;MPTTLSSREFNQDVGRAKKAAQQGPVFITDRGQPSHVLLTITEYRKLTGKGLSLAEAVGDPDSADFEFEPPRMSDRMGFKPADFD
;
A
#
# COMPACT_ATOMS: atom_id res chain seq x y z
N MET A 1 -17.39 -11.30 -0.64
CA MET A 1 -17.12 -11.43 -2.08
C MET A 1 -17.19 -10.04 -2.70
N PRO A 2 -16.30 -9.67 -3.64
CA PRO A 2 -16.33 -8.37 -4.28
C PRO A 2 -17.63 -8.19 -5.08
N THR A 3 -18.19 -6.98 -5.06
CA THR A 3 -19.42 -6.68 -5.82
C THR A 3 -19.06 -6.59 -7.29
N THR A 4 -19.86 -7.19 -8.17
CA THR A 4 -19.70 -7.08 -9.63
C THR A 4 -20.97 -6.51 -10.23
N LEU A 5 -20.83 -5.53 -11.10
CA LEU A 5 -21.92 -4.89 -11.84
C LEU A 5 -21.59 -4.93 -13.34
N SER A 6 -22.60 -5.01 -14.20
CA SER A 6 -22.43 -4.65 -15.61
C SER A 6 -22.30 -3.14 -15.78
N SER A 7 -21.73 -2.69 -16.91
CA SER A 7 -21.71 -1.28 -17.29
C SER A 7 -23.11 -0.65 -17.28
N ARG A 8 -24.14 -1.43 -17.64
CA ARG A 8 -25.54 -0.96 -17.61
C ARG A 8 -26.03 -0.73 -16.18
N GLU A 9 -25.80 -1.68 -15.27
CA GLU A 9 -26.20 -1.55 -13.86
C GLU A 9 -25.46 -0.41 -13.16
N PHE A 10 -24.17 -0.25 -13.45
CA PHE A 10 -23.37 0.87 -12.95
C PHE A 10 -23.94 2.23 -13.39
N ASN A 11 -24.24 2.38 -14.68
CA ASN A 11 -24.79 3.63 -15.23
C ASN A 11 -26.21 3.91 -14.76
N GLN A 12 -27.00 2.88 -14.46
CA GLN A 12 -28.36 3.02 -13.97
C GLN A 12 -28.41 3.47 -12.49
N ASP A 13 -27.45 3.04 -11.66
CA ASP A 13 -27.41 3.39 -10.24
C ASP A 13 -25.96 3.56 -9.72
N VAL A 14 -25.37 4.69 -10.09
CA VAL A 14 -24.02 5.10 -9.63
C VAL A 14 -23.99 5.28 -8.09
N GLY A 15 -25.11 5.66 -7.48
CA GLY A 15 -25.22 5.87 -6.04
C GLY A 15 -25.02 4.57 -5.25
N ARG A 16 -25.70 3.50 -5.67
CA ARG A 16 -25.50 2.15 -5.12
C ARG A 16 -24.08 1.65 -5.34
N ALA A 17 -23.50 1.86 -6.52
CA ALA A 17 -22.12 1.47 -6.79
C ALA A 17 -21.12 2.17 -5.84
N LYS A 18 -21.28 3.47 -5.59
CA LYS A 18 -20.46 4.22 -4.63
C LYS A 18 -20.63 3.71 -3.19
N LYS A 19 -21.85 3.39 -2.76
CA LYS A 19 -22.11 2.80 -1.43
C LYS A 19 -21.46 1.43 -1.31
N ALA A 20 -21.58 0.58 -2.32
CA ALA A 20 -20.93 -0.73 -2.35
C ALA A 20 -19.39 -0.59 -2.30
N ALA A 21 -18.83 0.43 -2.98
CA ALA A 21 -17.40 0.71 -2.96
C ALA A 21 -16.84 1.04 -1.56
N GLN A 22 -17.69 1.48 -0.62
CA GLN A 22 -17.29 1.69 0.78
C GLN A 22 -17.00 0.37 1.52
N GLN A 23 -17.55 -0.75 1.04
CA GLN A 23 -17.36 -2.08 1.63
C GLN A 23 -16.27 -2.90 0.94
N GLY A 24 -15.78 -2.45 -0.23
CA GLY A 24 -14.75 -3.12 -1.00
C GLY A 24 -14.80 -2.77 -2.48
N PRO A 25 -13.88 -3.31 -3.30
CA PRO A 25 -13.85 -3.04 -4.74
C PRO A 25 -15.14 -3.49 -5.43
N VAL A 26 -15.62 -2.64 -6.35
CA VAL A 26 -16.72 -2.97 -7.26
C VAL A 26 -16.17 -3.15 -8.66
N PHE A 27 -16.32 -4.34 -9.23
CA PHE A 27 -15.90 -4.64 -10.59
C PHE A 27 -17.02 -4.29 -11.56
N ILE A 28 -16.66 -3.63 -12.66
CA ILE A 28 -17.59 -3.23 -13.72
C ILE A 28 -17.25 -4.05 -14.97
N THR A 29 -18.23 -4.78 -15.47
CA THR A 29 -18.07 -5.67 -16.62
C THR A 29 -18.64 -5.08 -17.90
N ASP A 30 -17.95 -5.31 -19.01
CA ASP A 30 -18.48 -5.14 -20.36
C ASP A 30 -18.53 -6.51 -21.04
N ARG A 31 -19.69 -6.86 -21.62
CA ARG A 31 -19.95 -8.18 -22.23
C ARG A 31 -19.50 -9.37 -21.37
N GLY A 32 -19.68 -9.27 -20.06
CA GLY A 32 -19.34 -10.32 -19.09
C GLY A 32 -17.86 -10.36 -18.66
N GLN A 33 -17.01 -9.48 -19.18
CA GLN A 33 -15.60 -9.38 -18.80
C GLN A 33 -15.34 -8.14 -17.94
N PRO A 34 -14.64 -8.25 -16.79
CA PRO A 34 -14.21 -7.09 -16.03
C PRO A 34 -13.42 -6.11 -16.89
N SER A 35 -13.84 -4.85 -16.90
CA SER A 35 -13.22 -3.78 -17.69
C SER A 35 -12.70 -2.65 -16.81
N HIS A 36 -13.38 -2.38 -15.70
CA HIS A 36 -13.04 -1.30 -14.76
C HIS A 36 -13.27 -1.76 -13.31
N VAL A 37 -12.68 -1.04 -12.37
CA VAL A 37 -12.93 -1.22 -10.93
C VAL A 37 -13.19 0.16 -10.31
N LEU A 38 -14.23 0.25 -9.48
CA LEU A 38 -14.50 1.42 -8.64
C LEU A 38 -13.98 1.17 -7.21
N LEU A 39 -13.20 2.12 -6.72
CA LEU A 39 -12.66 2.17 -5.36
C LEU A 39 -13.02 3.51 -4.71
N THR A 40 -13.02 3.55 -3.38
CA THR A 40 -12.93 4.84 -2.68
C THR A 40 -11.55 5.46 -2.96
N ILE A 41 -11.46 6.78 -2.90
CA ILE A 41 -10.17 7.46 -3.07
C ILE A 41 -9.16 7.05 -2.00
N THR A 42 -9.62 6.72 -0.79
CA THR A 42 -8.78 6.21 0.30
C THR A 42 -8.15 4.87 -0.06
N GLU A 43 -8.94 3.91 -0.56
CA GLU A 43 -8.44 2.60 -0.97
C GLU A 43 -7.53 2.70 -2.21
N TYR A 44 -7.89 3.55 -3.18
CA TYR A 44 -7.01 3.84 -4.30
C TYR A 44 -5.65 4.36 -3.83
N ARG A 45 -5.62 5.36 -2.93
CA ARG A 45 -4.38 5.91 -2.39
C ARG A 45 -3.56 4.92 -1.58
N LYS A 46 -4.19 4.00 -0.85
CA LYS A 46 -3.47 2.91 -0.17
C LYS A 46 -2.82 1.95 -1.17
N LEU A 47 -3.51 1.67 -2.28
CA LEU A 47 -3.03 0.75 -3.32
C LEU A 47 -1.95 1.37 -4.21
N THR A 48 -2.08 2.65 -4.56
CA THR A 48 -1.13 3.36 -5.44
C THR A 48 -0.10 4.19 -4.70
N GLY A 49 -0.29 4.42 -3.40
CA GLY A 49 0.68 5.11 -2.58
C GLY A 49 1.98 4.29 -2.59
N LYS A 50 3.11 4.96 -2.80
CA LYS A 50 4.36 4.42 -2.29
C LYS A 50 4.16 4.37 -0.78
N GLY A 51 4.08 3.17 -0.22
CA GLY A 51 4.12 3.02 1.23
C GLY A 51 5.33 3.79 1.75
N LEU A 52 5.20 4.40 2.92
CA LEU A 52 6.32 5.11 3.56
C LEU A 52 7.49 4.13 3.64
N SER A 53 8.57 4.40 2.92
CA SER A 53 9.76 3.56 3.04
C SER A 53 10.27 3.62 4.47
N LEU A 54 10.96 2.58 4.94
CA LEU A 54 11.57 2.60 6.27
C LEU A 54 12.48 3.84 6.47
N ALA A 55 13.18 4.25 5.41
CA ALA A 55 13.97 5.46 5.41
C ALA A 55 13.13 6.74 5.58
N GLU A 56 11.99 6.85 4.90
CA GLU A 56 11.05 7.98 5.09
C GLU A 56 10.31 7.93 6.42
N ALA A 57 10.13 6.74 7.00
CA ALA A 57 9.37 6.53 8.24
C ALA A 57 10.17 6.84 9.50
N VAL A 58 11.47 6.53 9.48
CA VAL A 58 12.37 6.66 10.64
C VAL A 58 13.41 7.76 10.42
N GLY A 59 13.61 8.20 9.18
CA GLY A 59 14.53 9.27 8.87
C GLY A 59 14.07 10.60 9.43
N ASP A 60 15.01 11.31 10.04
CA ASP A 60 14.86 12.71 10.44
C ASP A 60 15.89 13.54 9.66
N PRO A 61 15.56 13.95 8.41
CA PRO A 61 16.50 14.67 7.56
C PRO A 61 16.86 16.06 8.11
N ASP A 62 15.96 16.67 8.88
CA ASP A 62 16.19 17.98 9.49
C ASP A 62 17.21 17.90 10.65
N SER A 63 17.28 16.74 11.32
CA SER A 63 18.27 16.43 12.37
C SER A 63 19.47 15.63 11.86
N ALA A 64 19.67 15.49 10.54
CA ALA A 64 20.69 14.59 9.99
C ALA A 64 22.14 15.05 10.21
N ASP A 65 22.36 16.35 10.44
CA ASP A 65 23.69 16.92 10.64
C ASP A 65 24.07 16.95 12.14
N PHE A 66 24.55 15.81 12.63
CA PHE A 66 25.06 15.67 14.00
C PHE A 66 26.35 14.84 14.03
N GLU A 67 27.19 15.12 15.03
CA GLU A 67 28.42 14.37 15.25
C GLU A 67 28.10 13.00 15.82
N PHE A 68 28.07 11.99 14.94
CA PHE A 68 27.83 10.60 15.30
C PHE A 68 29.15 9.82 15.36
N GLU A 69 29.61 9.52 16.58
CA GLU A 69 30.69 8.57 16.81
C GLU A 69 30.10 7.20 17.20
N PRO A 70 29.84 6.29 16.23
CA PRO A 70 29.31 4.98 16.56
C PRO A 70 30.29 4.21 17.44
N PRO A 71 29.81 3.52 18.49
CA PRO A 71 30.67 2.66 19.30
C PRO A 71 31.28 1.57 18.40
N ARG A 72 32.61 1.44 18.44
CA ARG A 72 33.29 0.35 17.74
C ARG A 72 33.03 -0.94 18.48
N MET A 73 32.69 -1.99 17.75
CA MET A 73 32.62 -3.33 18.32
C MET A 73 34.00 -3.69 18.87
N SER A 74 34.09 -3.90 20.18
CA SER A 74 35.33 -4.36 20.81
C SER A 74 35.51 -5.86 20.54
N ASP A 75 36.77 -6.31 20.47
CA ASP A 75 37.15 -7.73 20.27
C ASP A 75 36.56 -8.70 21.32
N ARG A 76 35.95 -8.16 22.39
CA ARG A 76 35.30 -8.92 23.48
C ARG A 76 33.88 -9.35 23.16
N MET A 77 33.22 -8.74 22.17
CA MET A 77 31.91 -9.20 21.71
C MET A 77 32.17 -10.24 20.62
N GLY A 78 32.13 -11.52 20.97
CA GLY A 78 32.45 -12.63 20.07
C GLY A 78 31.60 -12.60 18.80
N PHE A 79 32.12 -11.97 17.74
CA PHE A 79 31.53 -11.98 16.41
C PHE A 79 31.71 -13.38 15.85
N LYS A 80 30.62 -14.16 15.81
CA LYS A 80 30.57 -15.40 15.03
C LYS A 80 29.94 -15.04 13.68
N PRO A 81 30.70 -15.07 12.57
CA PRO A 81 30.11 -14.95 11.24
C PRO A 81 29.00 -16.00 11.06
N ALA A 82 27.93 -15.64 10.37
CA ALA A 82 26.94 -16.63 9.99
C ALA A 82 27.54 -17.56 8.94
N ASP A 83 27.47 -18.86 9.19
CA ASP A 83 27.76 -19.88 8.19
C ASP A 83 26.56 -19.92 7.23
N PHE A 84 26.79 -19.51 5.98
CA PHE A 84 25.80 -19.62 4.90
C PHE A 84 26.22 -20.80 4.01
N ASP A 85 25.79 -22.00 4.40
CA ASP A 85 25.77 -23.18 3.51
C ASP A 85 24.74 -23.01 2.38
#